data_AF-A0A177L4K7-F1
#
_entry.id   AF-A0A177L4K7-F1
#
_cell.length_a   1.000
_cell.length_b   1.000
_cell.length_c   1.000
_cell.angle_alpha   90.00
_cell.angle_beta   90.00
_cell.angle_gamma   90.00
#
_symmetry.space_group_name_H-M   'P 1'
#
loop_
_entity.id
_entity.type
_entity.pdbx_description
1 polymer ?
#
loop_
_entity_poly.entity_id
_entity_poly.type
_entity_poly.pdbx_seq_one_letter_code
_entity_poly.pdbx_strand_id
1 'polypeptide(L)' 'MLRKVYWSKLNDSCDKIIIKAGFRKESNELYEPYELSIETWEKEPAGWVYKGEQSKQRQQQLEEHPSIQLLLKL' A
#
# COMPACT_ATOMS: atom_id res chain seq x y z
N MET A 1 3.42 -12.15 -0.45
CA MET A 1 2.59 -11.81 -1.62
C MET A 1 1.38 -11.02 -1.15
N LEU A 2 1.22 -9.78 -1.61
CA LEU A 2 0.06 -8.93 -1.34
C LEU A 2 -1.19 -9.52 -2.01
N ARG A 3 -2.28 -9.73 -1.26
CA ARG A 3 -3.50 -10.35 -1.82
C ARG A 3 -4.65 -9.38 -2.06
N LYS A 4 -4.77 -8.28 -1.31
CA LYS A 4 -5.89 -7.34 -1.49
C LYS A 4 -5.64 -5.98 -0.86
N VAL A 5 -5.98 -4.92 -1.60
CA VAL A 5 -6.08 -3.53 -1.11
C VAL A 5 -7.56 -3.20 -0.97
N TYR A 6 -8.00 -2.78 0.20
CA TYR A 6 -9.44 -2.69 0.53
C TYR A 6 -10.04 -1.29 0.39
N TRP A 7 -9.21 -0.25 0.36
CA TRP A 7 -9.62 1.15 0.24
C TRP A 7 -8.41 2.00 -0.14
N SER A 8 -8.64 3.07 -0.88
CA SER A 8 -7.65 4.11 -1.16
C SER A 8 -8.36 5.46 -1.10
N LYS A 9 -7.95 6.32 -0.18
CA LYS A 9 -8.48 7.68 -0.04
C LYS A 9 -7.43 8.68 -0.49
N LEU A 10 -7.80 9.54 -1.43
CA LEU A 10 -7.10 10.78 -1.75
C LEU A 10 -7.66 11.87 -0.83
N ASN A 11 -6.81 12.71 -0.23
CA ASN A 11 -7.27 13.87 0.53
C ASN A 11 -7.73 15.01 -0.40
N ASP A 12 -8.40 16.02 0.16
CA ASP A 12 -8.98 17.13 -0.60
C ASP A 12 -7.92 17.94 -1.38
N SER A 13 -6.64 17.86 -0.99
CA SER A 13 -5.54 18.55 -1.66
C SER A 13 -4.76 17.68 -2.67
N CYS A 14 -5.13 16.41 -2.88
CA CYS A 14 -4.40 15.45 -3.73
C CYS A 14 -2.92 15.25 -3.35
N ASP A 15 -2.50 15.68 -2.16
CA ASP A 15 -1.12 15.57 -1.70
C ASP A 15 -0.86 14.29 -0.89
N LYS A 16 -1.92 13.53 -0.57
CA LYS A 16 -1.81 12.36 0.30
C LYS A 16 -2.72 11.23 -0.15
N ILE A 17 -2.13 10.05 -0.30
CA ILE A 17 -2.81 8.77 -0.52
C ILE A 17 -2.73 7.95 0.76
N ILE A 18 -3.87 7.49 1.26
CA ILE A 18 -3.95 6.54 2.37
C ILE A 18 -4.68 5.29 1.90
N ILE A 19 -4.08 4.12 2.10
CA ILE A 19 -4.67 2.82 1.76
C ILE A 19 -4.63 1.85 2.96
N LYS A 20 -5.36 0.74 2.86
CA LYS A 20 -5.23 -0.42 3.78
C LYS A 20 -4.94 -1.63 2.94
N ALA A 21 -3.78 -2.18 3.22
CA ALA A 21 -3.27 -3.35 2.57
C ALA A 21 -3.47 -4.56 3.49
N GLY A 22 -3.80 -5.71 2.88
CA GLY A 22 -3.79 -7.00 3.54
C GLY A 22 -2.61 -7.84 3.04
N PHE A 23 -1.64 -8.06 3.90
CA PHE A 23 -0.53 -8.97 3.65
C PHE A 23 -0.82 -10.35 4.21
N ARG A 24 -0.50 -11.40 3.45
CA ARG A 24 -0.48 -12.75 4.01
C ARG A 24 0.81 -12.90 4.80
N LYS A 25 0.73 -13.44 6.01
CA LYS A 25 1.92 -13.90 6.73
C LYS A 25 2.63 -14.98 5.91
N GLU A 26 3.95 -15.03 5.99
CA GLU A 26 4.79 -16.04 5.33
C GLU A 26 4.72 -17.38 6.06
N SER A 27 3.51 -17.91 6.19
CA SER A 27 3.23 -19.17 6.87
C SER A 27 2.51 -20.12 5.92
N ASN A 28 2.84 -21.40 6.02
CA ASN A 28 2.22 -22.48 5.24
C ASN A 28 0.89 -22.95 5.83
N GLU A 29 0.41 -22.33 6.91
CA GLU A 29 -0.85 -22.71 7.53
C GLU A 29 -2.06 -22.29 6.67
N LEU A 30 -2.99 -23.23 6.49
CA LEU A 30 -4.29 -22.96 5.89
C LEU A 30 -5.07 -22.08 6.88
N TYR A 31 -5.60 -20.93 6.41
CA TYR A 31 -6.46 -19.99 7.16
C TYR A 31 -5.80 -18.98 8.10
N GLU A 32 -4.53 -18.62 7.91
CA GLU A 32 -3.99 -17.48 8.67
C GLU A 32 -4.67 -16.14 8.32
N PRO A 33 -5.00 -15.32 9.34
CA PRO A 33 -5.57 -14.01 9.13
C PRO A 33 -4.59 -13.08 8.41
N TYR A 34 -5.11 -12.23 7.53
CA TYR A 34 -4.30 -11.21 6.89
C TYR A 34 -3.79 -10.21 7.93
N GLU A 35 -2.52 -9.86 7.83
CA GLU A 35 -1.96 -8.71 8.51
C GLU A 35 -2.45 -7.46 7.78
N LEU A 36 -3.34 -6.71 8.44
CA LEU A 36 -3.88 -5.48 7.90
C LEU A 36 -3.04 -4.31 8.36
N SER A 37 -2.61 -3.49 7.42
CA SER A 37 -1.82 -2.29 7.69
C SER A 37 -2.40 -1.08 6.97
N ILE A 38 -2.16 0.11 7.51
CA ILE A 38 -2.50 1.38 6.87
C ILE A 38 -1.23 1.97 6.29
N GLU A 39 -1.26 2.24 5.00
CA GLU A 39 -0.10 2.67 4.23
C GLU A 39 -0.35 4.05 3.65
N THR A 40 0.68 4.89 3.66
CA THR A 40 0.57 6.30 3.27
C THR A 40 1.62 6.66 2.24
N TRP A 41 1.23 7.41 1.21
CA TRP A 41 2.12 8.12 0.31
C TRP A 41 1.81 9.61 0.38
N GLU A 42 2.86 10.42 0.30
CA GLU A 42 2.76 11.88 0.28
C GLU A 42 3.40 12.40 -1.01
N LYS A 43 2.75 13.39 -1.63
CA LYS A 43 3.23 14.03 -2.85
C LYS A 43 4.37 14.97 -2.48
N GLU A 44 5.55 14.69 -3.00
CA GLU A 44 6.72 15.56 -2.95
C GLU A 44 7.02 16.09 -4.36
N PRO A 45 7.87 17.12 -4.53
CA PRO A 45 8.19 17.69 -5.85
C PRO A 45 8.73 16.67 -6.86
N ALA A 46 9.39 15.62 -6.39
CA ALA A 46 9.96 14.54 -7.21
C ALA A 46 8.96 13.40 -7.50
N GLY A 47 7.77 13.41 -6.90
CA GLY A 47 6.76 12.36 -7.04
C GLY A 47 6.20 11.90 -5.70
N TRP A 48 5.50 10.77 -5.71
CA TRP A 48 4.93 10.18 -4.50
C TRP A 48 5.99 9.45 -3.68
N VAL A 49 6.04 9.76 -2.39
CA VAL A 49 6.98 9.14 -1.44
C VAL A 49 6.21 8.31 -0.43
N TYR A 50 6.58 7.04 -0.30
CA TYR A 50 6.02 6.13 0.69
C TYR A 50 6.46 6.53 2.11
N LYS A 51 5.51 6.61 3.04
CA LYS A 51 5.71 6.98 4.46
C LYS A 51 5.24 5.89 5.44
N GLY A 52 4.99 4.67 4.94
CA GLY A 52 4.60 3.54 5.80
C GLY A 52 5.80 2.83 6.44
N GLU A 53 5.51 1.84 7.29
CA GLU A 53 6.52 1.12 8.09
C GLU A 53 6.80 -0.30 7.56
N GLN A 54 6.29 -0.66 6.38
CA GLN A 54 6.50 -1.99 5.84
C GLN A 54 7.96 -2.23 5.43
N SER A 55 8.36 -3.49 5.44
CA SER A 55 9.63 -3.90 4.86
C SER A 55 9.72 -3.52 3.38
N LYS A 56 10.94 -3.31 2.87
CA LYS A 56 11.18 -2.95 1.45
C LYS A 56 10.49 -3.90 0.47
N GLN A 57 10.47 -5.20 0.78
CA GLN A 57 9.81 -6.21 -0.06
C GLN A 57 8.29 -6.02 -0.12
N ARG A 58 7.66 -5.67 1.01
CA ARG A 58 6.21 -5.40 1.07
C ARG A 58 5.87 -4.05 0.45
N GLN A 59 6.71 -3.03 0.64
CA GLN A 59 6.59 -1.76 -0.08
C GLN A 59 6.62 -2.00 -1.60
N GLN A 60 7.59 -2.78 -2.10
CA GLN A 60 7.66 -3.11 -3.52
C GLN A 60 6.40 -3.83 -4.01
N GLN A 61 5.87 -4.78 -3.23
CA GLN A 61 4.59 -5.44 -3.56
C GLN A 61 3.40 -4.47 -3.61
N LEU A 62 3.40 -3.41 -2.78
CA LEU A 62 2.39 -2.36 -2.83
C LEU A 62 2.54 -1.52 -4.10
N GLU A 63 3.75 -1.07 -4.40
CA GLU A 63 4.04 -0.21 -5.56
C GLU A 63 3.89 -0.95 -6.91
N GLU A 64 4.02 -2.28 -6.92
CA GLU A 64 3.73 -3.12 -8.08
C GLU A 64 2.23 -3.47 -8.22
N HIS A 65 1.42 -3.22 -7.18
CA HIS A 65 0.00 -3.55 -7.24
C HIS A 65 -0.74 -2.60 -8.20
N PRO A 66 -1.54 -3.12 -9.17
CA PRO A 66 -2.17 -2.29 -10.20
C PRO A 66 -3.00 -1.11 -9.67
N SER A 67 -3.78 -1.34 -8.60
CA SER A 67 -4.57 -0.27 -7.97
C SER A 67 -3.72 0.85 -7.38
N ILE A 68 -2.51 0.54 -6.88
CA ILE A 68 -1.61 1.53 -6.30
C ILE A 68 -0.85 2.25 -7.41
N GLN A 69 -0.38 1.54 -8.43
CA GLN A 69 0.25 2.19 -9.59
C GLN A 69 -0.65 3.22 -10.26
N LEU A 70 -1.96 2.95 -10.36
CA LEU A 70 -2.91 3.91 -10.91
C LEU A 70 -2.97 5.18 -10.06
N LEU A 71 -2.94 5.06 -8.73
CA LEU A 71 -2.97 6.19 -7.81
C LEU A 71 -1.66 6.99 -7.80
N LEU A 72 -0.51 6.30 -7.85
CA LEU A 72 0.80 6.95 -7.88
C LEU A 72 1.10 7.67 -9.20
N LYS A 73 0.32 7.42 -10.26
CA LYS A 73 0.43 8.13 -11.54
C LYS A 73 -0.44 9.39 -11.62
N LEU A 74 -1.36 9.58 -10.67
CA LEU A 74 -2.10 10.84 -10.50
C LEU A 74 -1.18 11.92 -9.90
#